data_AF-A0A0Q9N870-F1
#
_entry.id   AF-A0A0Q9N870-F1
#
_cell.length_a   1.000
_cell.length_b   1.000
_cell.length_c   1.000
_cell.angle_alpha   90.00
_cell.angle_beta   90.00
_cell.angle_gamma   90.00
#
_symmetry.space_group_name_H-M   'P 1'
#
loop_
_entity.id
_entity.type
_entity.pdbx_description
1 polymer ?
#
loop_
_entity_poly.entity_id
_entity_poly.type
_entity_poly.pdbx_seq_one_letter_code
_entity_poly.pdbx_strand_id
1 'polypeptide(L)'
;MTTNETEFIRSALQQAKDDLLEGRVPGPLTSTRLVELAGVKRHRLTHDNPDTNDEFQRRARALNRTKPEVDRLRSNLDAERQRNKRLVTERDTLDQRLKAYSTALLGLLEERDRLLEALRSGNNVTALPNR
;
A
#
# COMPACT_ATOMS: atom_id res chain seq x y z
N MET A 1 29.80 -31.54 20.19
CA MET A 1 29.28 -31.83 18.84
C MET A 1 30.16 -32.87 18.22
N THR A 2 29.56 -33.90 17.64
CA THR A 2 30.29 -34.88 16.85
C THR A 2 30.61 -34.25 15.49
N THR A 3 31.74 -34.61 14.88
CA THR A 3 32.17 -34.07 13.56
C THR A 3 31.07 -34.17 12.51
N ASN A 4 30.27 -35.25 12.56
CA ASN A 4 29.12 -35.48 11.68
C ASN A 4 28.01 -34.43 11.83
N GLU A 5 27.78 -33.92 13.04
CA GLU A 5 26.74 -32.91 13.30
C GLU A 5 27.11 -31.56 12.67
N THR A 6 28.39 -31.19 12.73
CA THR A 6 28.91 -29.96 12.12
C THR A 6 28.84 -30.02 10.60
N GLU A 7 29.18 -31.17 9.99
CA GLU A 7 29.09 -31.36 8.54
C GLU A 7 27.65 -31.31 8.04
N PHE A 8 26.71 -31.94 8.76
CA PHE A 8 25.29 -31.89 8.44
C PHE A 8 24.76 -30.45 8.46
N ILE A 9 25.10 -29.67 9.50
CA ILE A 9 24.71 -28.26 9.63
C ILE A 9 25.27 -27.42 8.48
N ARG A 10 26.53 -27.66 8.10
CA ARG A 10 27.17 -26.93 6.99
C ARG A 10 26.50 -27.24 5.66
N SER A 11 26.19 -28.51 5.40
CA SER A 11 25.48 -28.95 4.19
C SER A 11 24.08 -28.31 4.09
N ALA A 12 23.31 -28.33 5.18
CA ALA A 12 21.98 -27.71 5.23
C ALA A 12 22.05 -26.19 4.97
N LEU A 13 23.04 -25.50 5.55
CA LEU A 13 23.27 -24.08 5.30
C LEU A 13 23.67 -23.78 3.85
N GLN A 14 24.48 -24.63 3.21
CA GLN A 14 24.83 -24.47 1.80
C GLN A 14 23.63 -24.69 0.87
N GLN A 15 22.82 -25.71 1.11
CA GLN A 15 21.62 -25.96 0.33
C GLN A 15 20.62 -24.80 0.45
N ALA A 16 20.36 -24.33 1.67
CA ALA A 16 19.48 -23.19 1.92
C ALA A 16 20.00 -21.89 1.28
N LYS A 17 21.33 -21.70 1.24
CA LYS A 17 21.98 -20.57 0.57
C LYS A 17 21.68 -20.60 -0.93
N ASP A 18 21.89 -21.74 -1.57
CA ASP A 18 21.71 -21.87 -3.02
C ASP A 18 20.22 -21.76 -3.40
N ASP A 19 19.32 -22.39 -2.64
CA ASP A 19 17.87 -22.30 -2.87
C ASP A 19 17.33 -20.86 -2.76
N LEU A 20 17.86 -20.06 -1.83
CA LEU A 20 17.51 -18.65 -1.71
C LEU A 20 18.12 -17.79 -2.83
N LEU A 21 19.39 -18.01 -3.16
CA LEU A 21 20.08 -17.20 -4.18
C LEU A 21 19.57 -17.48 -5.60
N GLU A 22 19.17 -18.72 -5.89
CA GLU A 22 18.57 -19.11 -7.17
C GLU A 22 17.07 -18.80 -7.25
N GLY A 23 16.44 -18.39 -6.15
CA GLY A 23 15.03 -18.05 -6.10
C GLY A 23 14.09 -19.26 -6.16
N ARG A 24 14.59 -20.47 -5.87
CA ARG A 24 13.76 -21.68 -5.72
C ARG A 24 12.82 -21.56 -4.52
N VAL A 25 13.25 -20.80 -3.51
CA VAL A 25 12.45 -20.47 -2.32
C VAL A 25 12.19 -18.97 -2.26
N PRO A 26 10.93 -18.53 -2.12
CA PRO A 26 10.62 -17.11 -1.96
C PRO A 26 11.06 -16.61 -0.58
N GLY A 27 11.55 -15.37 -0.54
CA GLY A 27 11.86 -14.69 0.72
C GLY A 27 12.98 -13.67 0.60
N PRO A 28 13.21 -12.88 1.66
CA PRO A 28 14.28 -11.89 1.68
C PRO A 28 15.65 -12.57 1.82
N LEU A 29 16.63 -12.10 1.03
CA LEU A 29 18.03 -12.56 1.09
C LEU A 29 18.74 -12.05 2.35
N THR A 30 18.37 -12.60 3.51
CA THR A 30 18.86 -12.20 4.84
C THR A 30 19.41 -13.40 5.61
N SER A 31 20.40 -13.17 6.48
CA SER A 31 20.99 -14.25 7.30
C SER A 31 19.96 -14.92 8.21
N THR A 32 18.91 -14.20 8.64
CA THR A 32 17.80 -14.79 9.42
C THR A 32 17.04 -15.81 8.59
N ARG A 33 16.68 -15.46 7.35
CA ARG A 33 15.94 -16.36 6.46
C ARG A 33 16.75 -17.59 6.07
N LEU A 34 18.06 -17.44 5.88
CA LEU A 34 18.97 -18.54 5.61
C LEU A 34 18.97 -19.59 6.74
N VAL A 35 19.04 -19.11 7.98
CA VAL A 35 19.07 -19.94 9.19
C VAL A 35 17.74 -20.63 9.42
N GLU A 36 16.62 -19.93 9.19
CA GLU A 36 15.27 -20.51 9.24
C GLU A 36 15.10 -21.63 8.22
N LEU A 37 15.52 -21.41 6.97
CA LEU A 37 15.37 -22.39 5.90
C LEU A 37 16.25 -23.64 6.14
N ALA A 38 17.45 -23.43 6.66
CA ALA A 38 18.35 -24.54 7.04
C ALA A 38 17.93 -25.23 8.35
N GLY A 39 16.96 -24.69 9.11
CA GLY A 39 16.52 -25.26 10.39
C GLY A 39 17.58 -25.23 11.50
N VAL A 40 18.54 -24.32 11.41
CA VAL A 40 19.67 -24.22 12.37
C VAL A 40 19.54 -23.01 13.27
N LYS A 41 20.38 -22.90 14.32
CA LYS A 41 20.43 -21.70 15.17
C LYS A 41 21.36 -20.65 14.55
N ARG A 42 21.05 -19.36 14.72
CA ARG A 42 21.84 -18.24 14.17
C ARG A 42 23.32 -18.29 14.58
N HIS A 43 23.61 -18.71 15.81
CA HIS A 43 24.98 -18.87 16.30
C HIS A 43 25.81 -19.84 15.43
N ARG A 44 25.19 -20.91 14.89
CA ARG A 44 25.85 -21.87 14.00
C ARG A 44 26.30 -21.25 12.67
N LEU A 45 25.52 -20.29 12.17
CA LEU A 45 25.88 -19.54 10.97
C LEU A 45 26.98 -18.51 11.26
N THR A 46 26.94 -17.84 12.42
CA THR A 46 27.86 -16.73 12.72
C THR A 46 29.18 -17.14 13.38
N HIS A 47 29.25 -18.28 14.06
CA HIS A 47 30.45 -18.72 14.76
C HIS A 47 31.06 -19.99 14.15
N ASP A 48 30.23 -20.97 13.78
CA ASP A 48 30.75 -22.24 13.26
C ASP A 48 30.94 -22.22 11.74
N ASN A 49 30.17 -21.38 11.02
CA ASN A 49 30.19 -21.29 9.54
C ASN A 49 30.26 -19.82 9.03
N PRO A 50 31.21 -19.01 9.52
CA PRO A 50 31.30 -17.59 9.15
C PRO A 50 31.56 -17.38 7.65
N ASP A 51 32.30 -18.29 7.03
CA ASP A 51 32.60 -18.33 5.59
C ASP A 51 31.32 -18.40 4.74
N THR A 52 30.39 -19.25 5.13
CA THR A 52 29.11 -19.44 4.44
C THR A 52 28.24 -18.19 4.57
N ASN A 53 28.25 -17.56 5.74
CA ASN A 53 27.55 -16.30 5.96
C ASN A 53 28.14 -15.17 5.10
N ASP A 54 29.46 -15.04 5.06
CA ASP A 54 30.14 -13.99 4.30
C ASP A 54 29.92 -14.15 2.79
N GLU A 55 29.98 -15.38 2.29
CA GLU A 55 29.68 -15.69 0.89
C GLU A 55 28.22 -15.36 0.55
N PHE A 56 27.27 -15.81 1.37
CA PHE A 56 25.85 -15.52 1.18
C PHE A 56 25.59 -14.02 1.18
N GLN A 57 26.14 -13.27 2.14
CA GLN A 57 25.97 -11.82 2.19
C GLN A 57 26.59 -11.12 0.99
N ARG A 58 27.77 -11.55 0.53
CA ARG A 58 28.40 -11.00 -0.68
C ARG A 58 27.52 -11.22 -1.91
N ARG A 59 27.02 -12.44 -2.13
CA ARG A 59 26.16 -12.77 -3.27
C ARG A 59 24.80 -12.09 -3.18
N ALA A 60 24.18 -12.08 -2.01
CA ALA A 60 22.91 -11.38 -1.76
C ALA A 60 23.05 -9.88 -2.03
N ARG A 61 24.16 -9.25 -1.61
CA ARG A 61 24.46 -7.86 -1.94
C ARG A 61 24.70 -7.66 -3.43
N ALA A 62 25.39 -8.57 -4.12
CA ALA A 62 25.58 -8.49 -5.56
C ALA A 62 24.25 -8.56 -6.32
N LEU A 63 23.35 -9.47 -5.94
CA LEU A 63 22.00 -9.60 -6.51
C LEU A 63 21.10 -8.39 -6.21
N ASN A 64 21.20 -7.82 -5.01
CA ASN A 64 20.44 -6.63 -4.64
C ASN A 64 21.01 -5.34 -5.27
N ARG A 65 22.34 -5.23 -5.42
CA ARG A 65 23.03 -4.05 -5.99
C ARG A 65 22.86 -3.94 -7.51
N THR A 66 22.52 -5.02 -8.19
CA THR A 66 22.42 -5.07 -9.66
C THR A 66 21.07 -4.67 -10.23
N LYS A 67 20.07 -4.25 -9.43
CA LYS A 67 18.76 -3.88 -9.99
C LYS A 67 18.46 -2.38 -9.83
N PRO A 68 19.11 -1.49 -10.60
CA PRO A 68 18.64 -0.10 -10.74
C PRO A 68 17.18 -0.05 -11.22
N GLU A 69 16.68 -1.11 -11.85
CA GLU A 69 15.26 -1.32 -12.16
C GLU A 69 14.38 -1.41 -10.91
N VAL A 70 14.84 -2.03 -9.82
CA VAL A 70 14.07 -2.10 -8.56
C VAL A 70 13.99 -0.73 -7.90
N ASP A 71 15.07 0.05 -7.92
CA ASP A 71 15.04 1.42 -7.39
C ASP A 71 14.15 2.33 -8.24
N ARG A 72 14.18 2.18 -9.58
CA ARG A 72 13.22 2.84 -10.48
C ARG A 72 11.79 2.43 -10.18
N LEU A 73 11.52 1.14 -9.97
CA LEU A 73 10.18 0.64 -9.63
C LEU A 73 9.70 1.18 -8.28
N ARG A 74 10.58 1.29 -7.28
CA ARG A 74 10.26 1.92 -5.98
C ARG A 74 9.93 3.40 -6.16
N SER A 75 10.75 4.14 -6.91
CA SER A 75 10.49 5.55 -7.20
C SER A 75 9.17 5.76 -7.94
N ASN A 76 8.87 4.90 -8.93
CA ASN A 76 7.60 4.92 -9.65
C ASN A 76 6.41 4.60 -8.73
N LEU A 77 6.56 3.62 -7.84
CA LEU A 77 5.53 3.27 -6.87
C LEU A 77 5.23 4.42 -5.92
N ASP A 78 6.26 5.11 -5.43
CA ASP A 78 6.10 6.25 -4.54
C ASP A 78 5.47 7.46 -5.25
N ALA A 79 5.86 7.71 -6.51
CA ALA A 79 5.25 8.73 -7.35
C ALA A 79 3.75 8.45 -7.58
N GLU A 80 3.40 7.22 -7.94
CA GLU A 80 1.99 6.83 -8.16
C GLU A 80 1.17 6.87 -6.87
N ARG A 81 1.75 6.49 -5.72
CA ARG A 81 1.10 6.67 -4.40
C ARG A 81 0.81 8.14 -4.11
N GLN A 82 1.76 9.02 -4.38
CA GLN A 82 1.57 10.45 -4.18
C GLN A 82 0.51 11.01 -5.12
N ARG A 83 0.50 10.59 -6.39
CA ARG A 83 -0.51 10.96 -7.37
C ARG A 83 -1.90 10.52 -6.93
N ASN A 84 -2.05 9.27 -6.51
CA ASN A 84 -3.32 8.73 -6.03
C ASN A 84 -3.84 9.50 -4.81
N LYS A 85 -2.96 9.80 -3.84
CA LYS A 85 -3.33 10.63 -2.68
C LYS A 85 -3.88 11.99 -3.09
N ARG A 86 -3.24 12.67 -4.06
CA ARG A 86 -3.73 13.96 -4.58
C ARG A 86 -5.10 13.83 -5.24
N LEU A 87 -5.29 12.81 -6.08
CA LEU A 87 -6.55 12.55 -6.77
C LEU A 87 -7.70 12.25 -5.79
N VAL A 88 -7.42 11.50 -4.72
CA VAL A 88 -8.41 11.24 -3.66
C VAL A 88 -8.83 12.54 -2.98
N THR A 89 -7.87 13.40 -2.62
CA THR A 89 -8.17 14.70 -2.00
C THR A 89 -8.97 15.62 -2.93
N GLU A 90 -8.64 15.62 -4.22
CA GLU A 90 -9.36 16.41 -5.22
C GLU A 90 -10.79 15.89 -5.42
N ARG A 91 -10.97 14.57 -5.54
CA ARG A 91 -12.28 13.93 -5.61
C ARG A 91 -13.14 14.31 -4.40
N ASP A 92 -12.59 14.21 -3.20
CA ASP A 92 -13.33 14.51 -1.96
C ASP A 92 -13.75 15.99 -1.90
N THR A 93 -12.88 16.88 -2.37
CA THR A 93 -13.18 18.31 -2.46
C THR A 93 -14.31 18.58 -3.46
N LEU A 94 -14.29 17.93 -4.63
CA LEU A 94 -15.33 18.07 -5.64
C LEU A 94 -16.67 17.49 -5.17
N ASP A 95 -16.64 16.34 -4.48
CA ASP A 95 -17.84 15.72 -3.90
C ASP A 95 -18.50 16.63 -2.84
N GLN A 96 -17.69 17.27 -1.99
CA GLN A 96 -18.19 18.27 -1.04
C GLN A 96 -18.82 19.48 -1.73
N ARG A 97 -18.20 19.99 -2.80
CA ARG A 97 -18.76 21.11 -3.58
C ARG A 97 -20.08 20.73 -4.25
N LEU A 98 -20.17 19.53 -4.82
CA LEU A 98 -21.41 19.03 -5.42
C LEU A 98 -22.54 18.94 -4.40
N LYS A 99 -22.26 18.43 -3.19
CA LYS A 99 -23.23 18.38 -2.08
C LYS A 99 -23.67 19.78 -1.63
N ALA A 100 -22.75 20.73 -1.58
CA ALA A 100 -23.08 22.11 -1.25
C ALA A 100 -24.00 22.72 -2.33
N TYR A 101 -23.69 22.52 -3.61
CA TYR A 101 -24.51 23.01 -4.72
C TYR A 101 -25.89 22.35 -4.77
N SER A 102 -26.00 21.04 -4.54
CA SER A 102 -27.29 20.37 -4.49
C SER A 102 -28.16 20.91 -3.35
N THR A 103 -27.56 21.19 -2.19
CA THR A 103 -28.26 21.76 -1.03
C THR A 103 -28.75 23.18 -1.33
N ALA A 104 -27.89 24.02 -1.91
CA ALA A 104 -28.27 25.37 -2.32
C ALA A 104 -29.41 25.36 -3.35
N LEU A 105 -29.34 24.46 -4.33
CA LEU A 105 -30.35 24.35 -5.38
C LEU A 105 -31.71 23.89 -4.82
N LEU A 106 -31.72 22.96 -3.86
CA LEU A 106 -32.94 22.58 -3.15
C LEU A 106 -33.55 23.78 -2.39
N GLY A 107 -32.73 24.54 -1.67
CA GLY A 107 -33.20 25.75 -0.97
C GLY A 107 -33.83 26.78 -1.92
N LEU A 108 -33.21 27.01 -3.08
CA LEU A 108 -33.73 27.91 -4.11
C LEU A 108 -35.05 27.40 -4.71
N LEU A 109 -35.19 26.08 -4.92
CA LEU A 109 -36.43 25.49 -5.42
C LEU A 109 -37.57 25.65 -4.41
N GLU A 110 -37.32 25.39 -3.13
CA GLU A 110 -38.30 25.58 -2.06
C GLU A 110 -38.73 27.03 -1.91
N GLU A 111 -37.79 27.98 -2.02
CA GLU A 111 -38.08 29.41 -1.98
C GLU A 111 -38.91 29.83 -3.20
N ARG A 112 -38.56 29.35 -4.40
CA ARG A 112 -39.35 29.55 -5.62
C ARG A 112 -40.78 29.05 -5.45
N ASP A 113 -40.95 27.83 -4.93
CA ASP A 113 -42.28 27.22 -4.75
C ASP A 113 -43.11 28.01 -3.72
N ARG A 114 -42.50 28.44 -2.61
CA ARG A 114 -43.15 29.32 -1.61
C ARG A 114 -43.60 30.65 -2.22
N LEU A 115 -42.76 31.30 -3.00
CA LEU A 115 -43.09 32.57 -3.66
C LEU A 115 -44.23 32.40 -4.68
N LEU A 116 -44.22 31.31 -5.45
CA LEU A 116 -45.30 31.01 -6.40
C LEU A 116 -46.63 30.76 -5.69
N GLU A 117 -46.62 30.06 -4.56
CA GLU A 117 -47.84 29.83 -3.77
C GLU A 117 -48.37 31.12 -3.14
N ALA A 118 -47.47 32.00 -2.66
CA ALA A 118 -47.84 33.32 -2.15
C ALA A 118 -48.50 34.20 -3.24
N LEU A 119 -47.97 34.16 -4.47
CA LEU A 119 -48.57 34.88 -5.61
C LEU A 119 -49.95 34.32 -6.00
N ARG A 120 -50.11 32.99 -5.97
CA ARG A 120 -51.40 32.33 -6.27
C ARG A 120 -52.46 32.63 -5.22
N SER A 121 -52.10 32.55 -3.95
CA SER A 121 -53.00 32.86 -2.83
C SER A 121 -53.34 34.36 -2.75
N GLY A 122 -52.40 35.25 -3.06
CA GLY A 122 -52.64 36.69 -3.16
C GLY A 122 -53.57 37.11 -4.30
N ASN A 123 -53.67 36.31 -5.37
CA ASN A 123 -54.63 36.53 -6.46
C ASN A 123 -56.05 36.00 -6.16
N ASN A 124 -56.23 35.23 -5.09
CA ASN A 124 -57.55 34.76 -4.64
C ASN A 124 -58.26 35.78 -3.73
N VAL A 125 -58.19 37.07 -4.07
CA VAL A 125 -58.99 38.09 -3.38
C VAL A 125 -60.46 37.86 -3.70
N THR A 126 -61.18 37.33 -2.71
CA THR A 126 -62.62 37.11 -2.69
C THR A 126 -63.36 38.38 -3.12
N ALA A 127 -64.18 38.30 -4.17
CA ALA A 127 -65.11 39.36 -4.49
C ALA A 127 -66.07 39.56 -3.31
N LEU A 128 -66.09 40.77 -2.75
CA LEU A 128 -67.06 41.17 -1.72
C LEU A 128 -68.48 40.94 -2.26
N PRO A 129 -69.36 40.27 -1.48
CA PRO A 129 -70.74 40.07 -1.91
C PRO A 129 -71.40 41.44 -2.06
N ASN A 130 -71.89 41.73 -3.27
CA ASN A 130 -72.68 42.93 -3.52
C ASN A 130 -74.09 42.74 -2.96
N ARG A 131 -74.37 43.51 -1.90
CA ARG A 131 -75.67 43.88 -1.32
C ARG A 131 -76.49 42.79 -0.61
#